data_AF-A0A8J8AKD7-F1
#
_entry.id   AF-A0A8J8AKD7-F1
#
_cell.length_a   1.000
_cell.length_b   1.000
_cell.length_c   1.000
_cell.angle_alpha   90.00
_cell.angle_beta   90.00
_cell.angle_gamma   90.00
#
_symmetry.space_group_name_H-M   'P 1'
#
loop_
_entity.id
_entity.type
_entity.pdbx_description
1 polymer ?
#
loop_
_entity_poly.entity_id
_entity_poly.type
_entity_poly.pdbx_seq_one_letter_code
_entity_poly.pdbx_strand_id
1 'polypeptide(L)'
;MLELIKIEWLKIKRYPAFWWMFGIVALTYPGINLFIGIIYDRQLVRTENKKDALAQIAKMLFGNPFEFPEAWHTTAYFSSFFISIPSILVIMLISNEYSYKTHRQ
;
A
#
# COMPACT_ATOMS: atom_id res chain seq x y z
N MET A 1 28.46 2.08 14.52
CA MET A 1 27.02 1.87 14.22
C MET A 1 26.47 2.92 13.26
N LEU A 2 26.59 4.22 13.54
CA LEU A 2 26.12 5.27 12.61
C LEU A 2 26.82 5.25 11.23
N GLU A 3 28.12 4.91 11.19
CA GLU A 3 28.86 4.78 9.92
C GLU A 3 28.30 3.66 9.02
N LEU A 4 27.80 2.55 9.58
CA LEU A 4 27.20 1.47 8.79
C LEU A 4 25.89 1.92 8.13
N ILE A 5 25.02 2.61 8.87
CA ILE A 5 23.77 3.17 8.34
C ILE A 5 24.06 4.21 7.24
N LYS A 6 25.10 5.03 7.43
CA LYS A 6 25.53 6.02 6.44
C LYS A 6 26.02 5.35 5.15
N ILE A 7 26.74 4.24 5.25
CA ILE A 7 27.19 3.46 4.09
C ILE A 7 25.99 2.89 3.34
N GLU A 8 25.03 2.26 4.04
CA GLU A 8 23.80 1.75 3.42
C GLU A 8 22.98 2.84 2.73
N TRP A 9 22.85 3.99 3.37
CA TRP A 9 22.19 5.16 2.79
C TRP A 9 22.85 5.62 1.49
N LEU A 10 24.19 5.65 1.44
CA LEU A 10 24.92 6.06 0.24
C LEU A 10 24.71 5.10 -0.94
N LYS A 11 24.50 3.79 -0.68
CA LYS A 11 24.17 2.79 -1.71
C LYS A 11 22.80 3.07 -2.32
N ILE A 12 21.79 3.25 -1.47
CA ILE A 12 20.40 3.47 -1.88
C ILE A 12 20.23 4.83 -2.57
N LYS A 13 20.88 5.87 -2.05
CA LYS A 13 20.74 7.26 -2.52
C LYS A 13 21.00 7.40 -4.02
N ARG A 14 21.99 6.68 -4.56
CA ARG A 14 22.40 6.81 -5.97
C ARG A 14 21.65 5.87 -6.92
N TYR A 15 20.79 4.98 -6.41
CA TYR A 15 20.13 3.96 -7.21
C TYR A 15 18.71 4.40 -7.61
N PRO A 16 18.47 4.86 -8.85
CA PRO A 16 17.20 5.49 -9.24
C PRO A 16 16.03 4.51 -9.26
N ALA A 17 16.27 3.24 -9.59
CA ALA A 17 15.21 2.22 -9.63
C ALA A 17 14.59 1.98 -8.23
N PHE A 18 15.39 2.07 -7.16
CA PHE A 18 14.86 2.02 -5.79
C PHE A 18 13.91 3.17 -5.52
N TRP A 19 14.26 4.41 -5.88
CA TRP A 19 13.40 5.57 -5.62
C TRP A 19 12.08 5.50 -6.38
N TRP A 20 12.11 5.03 -7.63
CA TRP A 20 10.88 4.77 -8.38
C TRP A 20 10.02 3.69 -7.72
N MET A 21 10.62 2.55 -7.34
CA MET A 21 9.90 1.45 -6.71
C MET A 21 9.34 1.86 -5.34
N PHE A 22 10.13 2.58 -4.54
CA PHE A 22 9.72 3.12 -3.25
C PHE A 22 8.57 4.12 -3.40
N GLY A 23 8.61 4.99 -4.41
CA GLY A 23 7.52 5.90 -4.74
C GLY A 23 6.24 5.14 -5.10
N ILE A 24 6.33 4.08 -5.90
CA ILE A 24 5.17 3.23 -6.23
C ILE A 24 4.60 2.61 -4.97
N VAL A 25 5.42 1.96 -4.12
CA VAL A 25 4.96 1.39 -2.84
C VAL A 25 4.28 2.46 -1.99
N ALA A 26 4.93 3.61 -1.80
CA ALA A 26 4.42 4.69 -0.96
C ALA A 26 3.10 5.26 -1.48
N LEU A 27 2.84 5.22 -2.80
CA LEU A 27 1.59 5.70 -3.40
C LEU A 27 0.50 4.63 -3.41
N THR A 28 0.85 3.36 -3.64
CA THR A 28 -0.14 2.29 -3.82
C THR A 28 -0.98 2.05 -2.56
N TYR A 29 -0.35 1.99 -1.38
CA TYR A 29 -1.04 1.72 -0.12
C TYR A 29 -2.05 2.81 0.27
N PRO A 30 -1.69 4.11 0.35
CA PRO A 30 -2.68 5.16 0.59
C PRO A 30 -3.62 5.32 -0.62
N GLY A 31 -3.12 5.15 -1.85
CA GLY A 31 -3.89 5.31 -3.07
C GLY A 31 -5.09 4.36 -3.14
N ILE A 32 -4.89 3.06 -2.87
CA ILE A 32 -6.00 2.09 -2.90
C ILE A 32 -7.02 2.37 -1.78
N ASN A 33 -6.55 2.71 -0.58
CA ASN A 33 -7.45 2.98 0.54
C ASN A 33 -8.28 4.24 0.33
N LEU A 34 -7.67 5.31 -0.19
CA LEU A 34 -8.38 6.53 -0.55
C LEU A 34 -9.36 6.29 -1.71
N PHE A 35 -8.95 5.53 -2.73
CA PHE A 35 -9.81 5.21 -3.86
C PHE A 35 -11.09 4.48 -3.42
N ILE A 36 -10.95 3.47 -2.56
CA ILE A 36 -12.09 2.71 -2.06
C ILE A 36 -12.95 3.56 -1.11
N GLY A 37 -12.34 4.40 -0.27
CA GLY A 37 -13.06 5.36 0.57
C GLY A 37 -13.88 6.35 -0.25
N ILE A 38 -13.34 6.86 -1.36
CA ILE A 38 -14.05 7.76 -2.27
C ILE A 38 -15.21 7.05 -2.98
N ILE A 39 -14.99 5.80 -3.44
CA ILE A 39 -16.06 4.99 -4.04
C ILE A 39 -17.17 4.75 -3.02
N TYR A 40 -16.81 4.39 -1.79
CA TYR A 40 -17.75 4.17 -0.70
C TYR A 40 -18.59 5.43 -0.41
N ASP A 41 -17.96 6.59 -0.22
CA ASP A 41 -18.68 7.84 0.05
C ASP A 41 -19.59 8.24 -1.13
N ARG A 42 -19.09 8.15 -2.36
CA ARG A 42 -19.83 8.56 -3.55
C ARG A 42 -20.98 7.62 -3.90
N GLN A 43 -20.77 6.31 -3.88
CA GLN A 43 -21.75 5.34 -4.35
C GLN A 43 -22.73 4.95 -3.25
N LEU A 44 -22.25 4.79 -2.02
CA LEU A 44 -23.07 4.25 -0.93
C LEU A 44 -23.66 5.38 -0.09
N VAL A 45 -22.90 6.41 0.31
CA VAL A 45 -23.36 7.46 1.24
C VAL A 45 -24.17 8.56 0.55
N ARG A 46 -23.68 9.09 -0.59
CA ARG A 46 -24.27 10.28 -1.25
C ARG A 46 -25.31 9.98 -2.34
N THR A 47 -25.51 8.73 -2.73
CA THR A 47 -26.53 8.38 -3.73
C THR A 47 -27.91 8.35 -3.07
N GLU A 48 -28.63 9.46 -3.12
CA GLU A 48 -30.02 9.60 -2.63
C GLU A 48 -31.04 8.80 -3.50
N ASN A 49 -30.62 8.28 -4.64
CA ASN A 49 -31.46 7.47 -5.52
C ASN A 49 -31.45 6.00 -5.08
N LYS A 50 -32.53 5.60 -4.39
CA LYS A 50 -32.94 4.26 -3.90
C LYS A 50 -32.91 3.09 -4.93
N LYS A 51 -32.20 3.17 -6.05
CA LYS A 51 -32.32 2.21 -7.17
C LYS A 51 -31.40 1.00 -7.07
N ASP A 52 -30.32 1.04 -6.30
CA ASP A 52 -29.48 -0.13 -6.07
C ASP A 52 -29.86 -0.81 -4.75
N ALA A 53 -30.86 -1.69 -4.80
CA ALA A 53 -31.22 -2.54 -3.67
C ALA A 53 -30.00 -3.30 -3.11
N LEU A 54 -29.05 -3.66 -3.98
CA LEU A 54 -27.76 -4.25 -3.60
C LEU A 54 -26.88 -3.33 -2.75
N ALA A 55 -26.85 -2.02 -3.03
CA ALA A 55 -26.09 -1.05 -2.25
C ALA A 55 -26.69 -0.84 -0.84
N GLN A 56 -28.02 -0.86 -0.73
CA GLN A 56 -28.71 -0.83 0.56
C GLN A 56 -28.53 -2.14 1.34
N ILE A 57 -28.63 -3.30 0.68
CA ILE A 57 -28.40 -4.61 1.29
C ILE A 57 -26.94 -4.72 1.75
N ALA A 58 -25.99 -4.25 0.96
CA ALA A 58 -24.57 -4.23 1.34
C ALA A 58 -24.33 -3.31 2.56
N LYS A 59 -24.93 -2.11 2.60
CA LYS A 59 -24.89 -1.25 3.79
C LYS A 59 -25.52 -1.90 5.02
N MET A 60 -26.60 -2.65 4.85
CA MET A 60 -27.32 -3.30 5.95
C MET A 60 -26.60 -4.57 6.45
N LEU A 61 -25.93 -5.31 5.58
CA LEU A 61 -25.20 -6.54 5.92
C LEU A 61 -23.78 -6.28 6.42
N PHE A 62 -23.08 -5.27 5.88
CA PHE A 62 -21.66 -5.00 6.19
C PHE A 62 -21.45 -3.74 7.02
N GLY A 63 -22.51 -3.01 7.39
CA GLY A 63 -22.43 -1.79 8.19
C GLY A 63 -21.57 -0.71 7.51
N ASN A 64 -20.85 0.07 8.31
CA ASN A 64 -19.84 1.00 7.81
C ASN A 64 -18.44 0.35 7.87
N PRO A 65 -17.91 -0.18 6.76
CA PRO A 65 -16.61 -0.86 6.72
C PRO A 65 -15.42 0.07 7.00
N PHE A 66 -15.64 1.38 7.15
CA PHE A 66 -14.65 2.39 7.51
C PHE A 66 -14.83 2.93 8.94
N GLU A 67 -15.74 2.35 9.73
CA GLU A 67 -15.79 2.59 11.17
C GLU A 67 -14.83 1.66 11.92
N PHE A 68 -14.27 2.14 13.02
CA PHE A 68 -13.47 1.29 13.89
C PHE A 68 -14.38 0.28 14.61
N PRO A 69 -13.99 -1.01 14.70
CA PRO A 69 -12.67 -1.59 14.39
C PRO A 69 -12.48 -2.14 12.96
N GLU A 70 -13.54 -2.28 12.19
CA GLU A 70 -13.53 -2.96 10.87
C GLU A 70 -12.72 -2.22 9.80
N ALA A 71 -12.48 -0.91 9.98
CA ALA A 71 -11.59 -0.12 9.14
C ALA A 71 -10.22 -0.80 8.93
N TRP A 72 -9.66 -1.44 9.97
CA TRP A 72 -8.38 -2.15 9.87
C TRP A 72 -8.46 -3.37 8.97
N HIS A 73 -9.54 -4.15 9.07
CA HIS A 73 -9.76 -5.34 8.26
C HIS A 73 -9.97 -4.97 6.79
N THR A 74 -10.80 -3.96 6.52
CA THR A 74 -11.03 -3.43 5.18
C THR A 74 -9.73 -2.93 4.56
N THR A 75 -8.97 -2.09 5.28
CA THR A 75 -7.69 -1.57 4.80
C THR A 75 -6.65 -2.67 4.58
N ALA A 76 -6.53 -3.62 5.50
CA ALA A 76 -5.59 -4.74 5.35
C ALA A 76 -5.97 -5.65 4.18
N TYR A 77 -7.26 -5.95 4.02
CA TYR A 77 -7.77 -6.77 2.91
C TYR A 77 -7.42 -6.17 1.56
N PHE A 78 -7.75 -4.89 1.33
CA PHE A 78 -7.46 -4.25 0.05
C PHE A 78 -5.97 -4.01 -0.20
N SER A 79 -5.22 -3.75 0.87
CA SER A 79 -3.76 -3.60 0.78
C SER A 79 -3.04 -4.91 0.48
N SER A 80 -3.63 -6.06 0.86
CA SER A 80 -3.01 -7.38 0.66
C SER A 80 -2.78 -7.74 -0.81
N PHE A 81 -3.64 -7.25 -1.71
CA PHE A 81 -3.49 -7.46 -3.17
C PHE A 81 -2.17 -6.87 -3.72
N PHE A 82 -1.61 -5.88 -3.03
CA PHE A 82 -0.42 -5.16 -3.46
C PHE A 82 0.85 -5.59 -2.72
N ILE A 83 0.80 -6.66 -1.92
CA ILE A 83 1.96 -7.16 -1.15
C ILE A 83 3.15 -7.58 -2.03
N SER A 84 2.90 -7.89 -3.30
CA SER A 84 3.95 -8.23 -4.27
C SER A 84 4.88 -7.04 -4.55
N ILE A 85 4.38 -5.80 -4.52
CA ILE A 85 5.16 -4.60 -4.84
C ILE A 85 6.30 -4.37 -3.82
N PRO A 86 6.05 -4.31 -2.48
CA PRO A 86 7.14 -4.20 -1.52
C PRO A 86 8.02 -5.45 -1.50
N SER A 87 7.49 -6.63 -1.84
CA SER A 87 8.30 -7.85 -1.98
C SER A 87 9.36 -7.70 -3.07
N ILE A 88 9.01 -7.12 -4.22
CA ILE A 88 9.96 -6.82 -5.30
C ILE A 88 11.02 -5.81 -4.83
N LEU A 89 10.64 -4.80 -4.05
CA LEU A 89 11.58 -3.83 -3.49
C LEU A 89 12.62 -4.52 -2.58
N VAL A 90 12.19 -5.46 -1.73
CA VAL A 90 13.10 -6.24 -0.88
C VAL A 90 14.02 -7.12 -1.71
N ILE A 91 13.49 -7.85 -2.70
CA ILE A 91 14.29 -8.70 -3.60
C ILE A 91 15.34 -7.87 -4.33
N MET A 92 14.99 -6.67 -4.77
CA MET A 92 15.90 -5.73 -5.45
C MET A 92 17.04 -5.29 -4.53
N LEU A 93 16.76 -4.95 -3.27
CA LEU A 93 17.79 -4.59 -2.29
C LEU A 93 18.79 -5.73 -2.08
N ILE A 94 18.28 -6.95 -1.85
CA ILE A 94 19.12 -8.14 -1.65
C ILE A 94 19.93 -8.43 -2.92
N SER A 95 19.29 -8.42 -4.08
CA SER A 95 19.94 -8.73 -5.36
C SER A 95 21.06 -7.73 -5.69
N ASN A 96 20.85 -6.45 -5.39
CA ASN A 96 21.89 -5.43 -5.53
C ASN A 96 23.08 -5.71 -4.61
N GLU A 97 22.83 -6.10 -3.37
CA GLU A 97 23.89 -6.42 -2.41
C GLU A 97 24.78 -7.58 -2.90
N TYR A 98 24.15 -8.63 -3.44
CA TYR A 98 24.87 -9.76 -4.04
C TYR A 98 25.62 -9.36 -5.31
N SER A 99 25.00 -8.56 -6.20
CA SER A 99 25.61 -8.13 -7.46
C SER A 99 26.86 -7.29 -7.24
N TYR A 100 26.82 -6.35 -6.29
CA TYR A 100 27.94 -5.48 -5.95
C TYR A 100 28.88 -6.07 -4.89
N LYS A 101 28.61 -7.29 -4.40
CA LYS A 101 29.40 -8.02 -3.38
C LYS A 101 29.62 -7.20 -2.09
N THR A 102 28.68 -6.31 -1.76
CA THR A 102 28.82 -5.39 -0.61
C THR A 102 28.51 -6.05 0.74
N HIS A 103 28.07 -7.30 0.74
CA HIS A 103 27.83 -8.11 1.95
C HIS A 103 29.12 -8.39 2.75
N ARG A 104 30.31 -8.18 2.17
CA ARG A 104 31.60 -8.47 2.84
C ARG A 104 32.08 -7.34 3.75
N GLN A 105 31.31 -6.25 3.87
CA GLN A 105 31.58 -5.06 4.69
C GLN A 105 30.94 -5.19 6.06
#